data_AF-A0A961DG93-F1
#
_entry.id   AF-A0A961DG93-F1
#
_cell.length_a   1.000
_cell.length_b   1.000
_cell.length_c   1.000
_cell.angle_alpha   90.00
_cell.angle_beta   90.00
_cell.angle_gamma   90.00
#
_symmetry.space_group_name_H-M   'P 1'
#
loop_
_entity.id
_entity.type
_entity.pdbx_description
1 polymer ?
#
loop_
_entity_poly.entity_id
_entity_poly.type
_entity_poly.pdbx_seq_one_letter_code
_entity_poly.pdbx_strand_id
1 'polypeptide(L)'
;MASEPPSGEHVAVFERFRRVFGDRAATSKDARSRARREPGSSAPFGTGRDPRGIAEVLDALTARLGWNSSLARSELLDSWAELVGEETAAHSVPAGIDEGVLTVSCDSTAWATQ
;
A
#
# COMPACT_ATOMS: atom_id res chain seq x y z
N MET A 1 18.77 -13.91 -13.25
CA MET A 1 19.07 -14.28 -11.84
C MET A 1 18.29 -13.31 -10.96
N ALA A 2 17.05 -13.66 -10.60
CA ALA A 2 16.23 -12.83 -9.74
C ALA A 2 16.69 -13.03 -8.29
N SER A 3 17.18 -11.97 -7.66
CA SER A 3 17.56 -11.98 -6.25
C SER A 3 16.30 -12.14 -5.39
N GLU A 4 16.23 -13.24 -4.66
CA GLU A 4 15.26 -13.48 -3.60
C GLU A 4 15.36 -12.35 -2.56
N PRO A 5 14.26 -11.69 -2.16
CA PRO A 5 14.33 -10.65 -1.13
C PRO A 5 14.82 -11.28 0.19
N PRO A 6 15.50 -10.52 1.09
CA PRO A 6 16.00 -11.05 2.35
C PRO A 6 14.84 -11.46 3.27
N SER A 7 14.36 -12.68 3.11
CA SER A 7 13.47 -13.36 4.03
C SER A 7 14.27 -13.67 5.29
N GLY A 8 14.10 -12.87 6.35
CA GLY A 8 14.78 -13.20 7.60
C GLY A 8 14.55 -12.28 8.79
N GLU A 9 14.35 -10.97 8.63
CA GLU A 9 14.33 -10.08 9.81
C GLU A 9 13.06 -10.26 10.66
N HIS A 10 11.88 -10.27 10.04
CA HIS A 10 10.61 -10.46 10.75
C HIS A 10 10.54 -11.83 11.44
N VAL A 11 11.10 -12.88 10.82
CA VAL A 11 11.23 -14.22 11.41
C VAL A 11 12.22 -14.20 12.58
N ALA A 12 13.39 -13.57 12.40
CA ALA A 12 14.40 -13.46 13.45
C ALA A 12 13.90 -12.67 14.66
N VAL A 13 13.16 -11.59 14.43
CA VAL A 13 12.49 -10.81 15.47
C VAL A 13 11.49 -11.69 16.20
N PHE A 14 10.60 -12.39 15.49
CA PHE A 14 9.64 -13.30 16.12
C PHE A 14 10.32 -14.39 16.96
N GLU A 15 11.36 -15.06 16.44
CA GLU A 15 12.09 -16.09 17.19
C GLU A 15 12.81 -15.50 18.42
N ARG A 16 13.31 -14.26 18.32
CA ARG A 16 13.87 -13.53 19.47
C ARG A 16 12.80 -13.25 20.52
N PHE A 17 11.64 -12.73 20.12
CA PHE A 17 10.51 -12.50 21.02
C PHE A 17 10.05 -13.81 21.67
N ARG A 18 9.93 -14.89 20.89
CA ARG A 18 9.57 -16.23 21.36
C ARG A 18 10.59 -16.77 22.37
N ARG A 19 11.88 -16.53 22.17
CA ARG A 19 12.95 -16.90 23.11
C ARG A 19 12.90 -16.10 24.40
N VAL A 20 12.69 -14.78 24.31
CA VAL A 20 12.69 -13.86 25.47
C VAL A 20 11.45 -14.05 26.33
N PHE A 21 10.27 -14.14 25.71
CA PHE A 21 8.99 -14.24 26.41
C PHE A 21 8.52 -15.68 26.65
N GLY A 22 9.29 -16.65 26.15
CA GLY A 22 9.05 -18.08 26.30
C GLY A 22 7.99 -18.62 25.34
N ASP A 23 8.15 -19.89 24.98
CA ASP A 23 7.13 -20.61 24.22
C ASP A 23 5.98 -21.00 25.16
N ARG A 24 4.92 -20.18 25.19
CA ARG A 24 3.67 -20.53 25.90
C ARG A 24 3.09 -21.87 25.41
N ALA A 25 3.51 -22.36 24.24
CA ALA A 25 3.12 -23.68 23.76
C ALA A 25 3.84 -24.84 24.47
N ALA A 26 5.02 -24.60 25.06
CA ALA A 26 5.82 -25.62 25.73
C ALA A 26 5.43 -25.84 27.21
N THR A 27 4.72 -24.88 27.82
CA THR A 27 4.51 -24.83 29.27
C THR A 27 3.29 -25.61 29.77
N SER A 28 2.31 -25.95 28.91
CA SER A 28 1.11 -26.70 29.32
C SER A 28 0.93 -28.00 28.51
N LYS A 29 0.26 -29.00 29.12
CA LYS A 29 -0.10 -30.26 28.46
C LYS A 29 -0.95 -30.00 27.21
N ASP A 30 -1.90 -29.06 27.31
CA ASP A 30 -2.78 -28.69 26.20
C ASP A 30 -2.03 -27.99 25.07
N ALA A 31 -1.02 -27.19 25.39
CA ALA A 31 -0.27 -26.50 24.36
C ALA A 31 0.76 -27.41 23.67
N ARG A 32 1.31 -28.42 24.37
CA ARG A 32 2.02 -29.55 23.74
C ARG A 32 1.11 -30.39 22.84
N SER A 33 -0.13 -30.63 23.27
CA SER A 33 -1.12 -31.34 22.45
C SER A 33 -1.46 -30.56 21.16
N ARG A 34 -1.56 -29.23 21.26
CA ARG A 34 -1.75 -28.34 20.09
C ARG A 34 -0.53 -28.30 19.18
N ALA A 35 0.69 -28.27 19.73
CA ALA A 35 1.92 -28.30 18.95
C ALA A 35 2.15 -29.63 18.18
N ARG A 36 1.55 -30.73 18.66
CA ARG A 36 1.58 -32.05 17.99
C ARG A 36 0.53 -32.19 16.88
N ARG A 37 -0.41 -31.25 16.76
CA ARG A 37 -1.35 -31.21 15.63
C ARG A 37 -0.64 -30.57 14.44
N GLU A 38 -0.99 -31.00 13.23
CA GLU A 38 -0.55 -30.33 12.00
C GLU A 38 -0.73 -28.81 12.15
N PRO A 39 0.29 -28.00 11.86
CA PRO A 39 0.19 -26.55 11.95
C PRO A 39 -0.93 -26.08 11.02
N GLY A 40 -2.11 -25.82 11.58
CA GLY A 40 -3.22 -25.23 10.84
C GLY A 40 -2.90 -23.78 10.43
N SER A 41 -3.86 -23.11 9.81
CA SER A 41 -3.79 -21.71 9.37
C SER A 41 -3.42 -20.68 10.46
N SER A 42 -3.35 -21.09 11.73
CA SER A 42 -2.94 -20.27 12.88
C SER A 42 -1.43 -20.27 13.16
N ALA A 43 -0.62 -20.99 12.36
CA ALA A 43 0.83 -20.96 12.51
C ALA A 43 1.40 -19.59 12.12
N PRO A 44 2.24 -18.96 12.97
CA PRO A 44 3.00 -17.77 12.59
C PRO A 44 3.83 -18.04 11.34
N PHE A 45 3.78 -17.12 10.36
CA PHE A 45 4.44 -17.25 9.06
C PHE A 45 4.08 -18.52 8.26
N GLY A 46 2.90 -19.10 8.48
CA GLY A 46 2.36 -20.13 7.60
C GLY A 46 2.17 -19.62 6.17
N THR A 47 2.05 -20.53 5.21
CA THR A 47 1.93 -20.23 3.77
C THR A 47 0.91 -19.14 3.48
N GLY A 48 1.32 -18.07 2.78
CA GLY A 48 0.47 -16.92 2.43
C GLY A 48 0.36 -15.84 3.50
N ARG A 49 1.18 -15.91 4.57
CA ARG A 49 1.26 -14.89 5.63
C ARG A 49 2.61 -14.18 5.67
N ASP A 50 3.36 -14.23 4.59
CA ASP A 50 4.62 -13.52 4.46
C ASP A 50 4.35 -12.00 4.46
N PRO A 51 5.06 -11.22 5.29
CA PRO A 51 4.88 -9.78 5.30
C PRO A 51 5.30 -9.20 3.95
N ARG A 52 4.38 -8.45 3.34
CA ARG A 52 4.64 -7.65 2.13
C ARG A 52 4.89 -6.21 2.55
N GLY A 53 5.56 -5.45 1.68
CA GLY A 53 5.78 -4.02 1.92
C GLY A 53 4.44 -3.29 2.05
N ILE A 54 4.34 -2.29 2.93
CA ILE A 54 3.08 -1.57 3.12
C ILE A 54 2.60 -0.92 1.83
N ALA A 55 3.50 -0.36 1.03
CA ALA A 55 3.20 0.20 -0.29
C ALA A 55 2.56 -0.85 -1.19
N GLU A 56 3.17 -2.03 -1.30
CA GLU A 56 2.66 -3.12 -2.12
C GLU A 56 1.27 -3.63 -1.69
N VAL A 57 1.04 -3.73 -0.37
CA VAL A 57 -0.28 -4.12 0.15
C VAL A 57 -1.33 -3.07 -0.17
N LEU A 58 -0.97 -1.79 -0.03
CA LEU A 58 -1.87 -0.69 -0.36
C LEU A 58 -2.16 -0.66 -1.87
N ASP A 59 -1.15 -0.81 -2.73
CA ASP A 59 -1.30 -0.86 -4.18
C ASP A 59 -2.20 -2.01 -4.63
N ALA A 60 -2.01 -3.20 -4.05
CA ALA A 60 -2.86 -4.35 -4.33
C ALA A 60 -4.31 -4.10 -3.87
N LEU A 61 -4.50 -3.42 -2.73
CA LEU A 61 -5.81 -3.10 -2.19
C LEU A 61 -6.54 -2.04 -3.03
N THR A 62 -5.86 -0.96 -3.39
CA THR A 62 -6.43 0.12 -4.22
C THR A 62 -6.81 -0.39 -5.61
N ALA A 63 -5.97 -1.24 -6.20
CA ALA A 63 -6.27 -1.91 -7.47
C ALA A 63 -7.51 -2.81 -7.34
N ARG A 64 -7.59 -3.62 -6.27
CA ARG A 64 -8.73 -4.52 -6.02
C ARG A 64 -10.04 -3.75 -5.81
N LEU A 65 -9.98 -2.59 -5.18
CA LEU A 65 -11.15 -1.73 -4.91
C LEU A 65 -11.50 -0.80 -6.08
N GLY A 66 -10.69 -0.78 -7.16
CA GLY A 66 -10.90 0.09 -8.31
C GLY A 66 -10.61 1.56 -8.04
N TRP A 67 -9.83 1.88 -6.99
CA TRP A 67 -9.58 3.27 -6.57
C TRP A 67 -8.48 3.97 -7.37
N ASN A 68 -7.70 3.23 -8.18
CA ASN A 68 -6.58 3.78 -8.93
C ASN A 68 -6.96 5.02 -9.75
N SER A 69 -8.12 5.02 -10.42
CA SER A 69 -8.57 6.18 -11.21
C SER A 69 -8.92 7.39 -10.34
N SER A 70 -9.55 7.16 -9.18
CA SER A 70 -9.92 8.25 -8.25
C SER A 70 -8.69 8.84 -7.55
N LEU A 71 -7.72 7.99 -7.20
CA LEU A 71 -6.45 8.41 -6.64
C LEU A 71 -5.63 9.20 -7.67
N ALA A 72 -5.48 8.70 -8.90
CA ALA A 72 -4.79 9.42 -9.97
C ALA A 72 -5.43 10.79 -10.27
N ARG A 73 -6.77 10.88 -10.23
CA ARG A 73 -7.47 12.16 -10.34
C ARG A 73 -7.08 13.10 -9.20
N SER A 74 -7.07 12.60 -7.97
CA SER A 74 -6.73 13.40 -6.79
C SER A 74 -5.29 13.90 -6.84
N GLU A 75 -4.34 13.05 -7.25
CA GLU A 75 -2.94 13.42 -7.46
C GLU A 75 -2.80 14.50 -8.53
N LEU A 76 -3.52 14.41 -9.66
CA LEU A 76 -3.49 15.46 -10.69
C LEU A 76 -3.98 16.81 -10.14
N LEU A 77 -5.04 16.81 -9.33
CA LEU A 77 -5.56 18.03 -8.73
C LEU A 77 -4.56 18.64 -7.72
N ASP A 78 -3.88 17.80 -6.94
CA ASP A 78 -2.89 18.23 -5.95
C ASP A 78 -1.60 18.76 -6.61
N SER A 79 -1.13 18.09 -7.66
CA SER A 79 0.09 18.43 -8.40
C SER A 79 -0.13 19.42 -9.55
N TRP A 80 -1.28 20.10 -9.63
CA TRP A 80 -1.62 20.95 -10.78
C TRP A 80 -0.56 22.00 -11.11
N ALA A 81 -0.08 22.74 -10.09
CA ALA A 81 0.93 23.77 -10.26
C ALA A 81 2.28 23.23 -10.76
N GLU A 82 2.65 22.01 -10.35
CA GLU A 82 3.84 21.33 -10.85
C GLU A 82 3.69 20.91 -12.32
N LEU A 83 2.49 20.49 -12.72
CA LEU A 83 2.19 20.01 -14.07
C LEU A 83 2.12 21.12 -15.12
N VAL A 84 1.47 22.25 -14.82
CA VAL A 84 1.25 23.35 -15.77
C VAL A 84 2.17 24.56 -15.55
N GLY A 85 2.88 24.59 -14.43
CA GLY A 85 3.70 25.71 -13.99
C GLY A 85 2.91 26.78 -13.23
N GLU A 86 3.62 27.50 -12.35
CA GLU A 86 3.06 28.51 -11.44
C GLU A 86 2.25 29.61 -12.17
N GLU A 87 2.74 30.12 -13.31
CA GLU A 87 2.06 31.18 -14.07
C GLU A 87 0.70 30.72 -14.60
N THR A 88 0.64 29.52 -15.18
CA THR A 88 -0.59 28.93 -15.71
C THR A 88 -1.55 28.54 -14.59
N ALA A 89 -1.03 27.97 -13.50
CA ALA A 89 -1.83 27.57 -12.34
C ALA A 89 -2.43 28.76 -11.58
N ALA A 90 -1.79 29.94 -11.64
CA ALA A 90 -2.35 31.17 -11.07
C ALA A 90 -3.63 31.66 -11.78
N HIS A 91 -3.87 31.20 -13.01
CA HIS A 91 -4.99 31.65 -13.85
C HIS A 91 -5.91 30.53 -14.31
N SER A 92 -5.62 29.29 -13.93
CA SER A 92 -6.38 28.11 -14.34
C SER A 92 -6.42 27.08 -13.21
N VAL A 93 -7.60 26.52 -12.97
CA VAL A 93 -7.82 25.49 -11.96
C VAL A 93 -8.56 24.29 -12.56
N PRO A 94 -8.14 23.06 -12.24
CA PRO A 94 -8.78 21.86 -12.75
C PRO A 94 -10.13 21.67 -12.03
N ALA A 95 -11.23 21.72 -12.78
CA ALA A 95 -12.59 21.58 -12.25
C ALA A 95 -12.99 20.11 -12.04
N GLY A 96 -12.37 19.20 -12.79
CA GLY A 96 -12.61 17.76 -12.65
C GLY A 96 -12.22 16.98 -13.91
N ILE A 97 -12.20 15.66 -13.77
CA ILE A 97 -11.95 14.74 -14.88
C ILE A 97 -13.13 13.79 -14.98
N ASP A 98 -13.73 13.71 -16.16
CA ASP A 98 -14.82 12.78 -16.46
C ASP A 98 -14.60 12.12 -17.82
N GLU A 99 -14.79 10.80 -17.89
CA GLU A 99 -14.58 10.00 -19.13
C GLU A 99 -13.26 10.28 -19.88
N GLY A 100 -12.19 10.60 -19.14
CA GLY A 100 -10.87 10.92 -19.71
C GLY A 100 -10.72 12.37 -20.21
N VAL A 101 -11.73 13.21 -19.99
CA VAL A 101 -11.71 14.64 -20.32
C VAL A 101 -11.46 15.45 -19.05
N LEU A 102 -10.35 16.20 -19.03
CA LEU A 102 -10.06 17.18 -17.99
C LEU A 102 -10.77 18.50 -18.31
N THR A 103 -11.62 18.95 -17.40
CA THR A 103 -12.24 20.28 -17.46
C THR A 103 -11.42 21.24 -16.64
N VAL A 104 -11.06 22.38 -17.24
CA VAL A 104 -10.28 23.45 -16.60
C VAL A 104 -11.09 24.73 -16.61
N SER A 105 -11.15 25.41 -15.48
CA SER A 105 -11.73 26.75 -15.36
C SER A 105 -10.61 27.79 -15.39
N CYS A 106 -10.73 28.80 -16.24
CA CYS A 106 -9.76 29.88 -16.35
C CYS A 106 -10.39 31.22 -16.00
N ASP A 107 -9.62 32.11 -15.36
CA ASP A 107 -10.10 33.43 -14.94
C ASP A 107 -10.31 34.40 -16.12
N SER A 108 -9.65 34.15 -17.25
CA SER A 108 -9.80 34.94 -18.47
C SER A 108 -9.64 34.09 -19.72
N THR A 109 -10.51 34.29 -20.71
CA THR A 109 -10.51 33.58 -22.00
C THR A 109 -9.26 33.84 -22.84
N ALA A 110 -8.42 34.81 -22.46
CA ALA A 110 -7.17 35.15 -23.15
C ALA A 110 -6.08 34.06 -23.04
N TRP A 111 -6.21 33.12 -22.10
CA TRP A 111 -5.19 32.10 -21.81
C TRP A 111 -5.45 30.73 -22.45
N ALA A 112 -6.57 30.54 -23.15
CA ALA A 112 -6.92 29.27 -23.78
C ALA A 112 -6.06 28.93 -25.03
N THR A 113 -4.94 29.63 -25.28
CA THR A 113 -4.21 29.55 -26.56
C THR A 113 -2.67 29.62 -26.44
N GLN A 114 -2.07 29.60 -25.24
CA GLN A 114 -0.60 29.57 -25.10
C GLN A 114 -0.02 28.17 -25.02
#